data_AF-A0A432ELV5-F1
#
_entry.id   AF-A0A432ELV5-F1
#
_cell.length_a   1.000
_cell.length_b   1.000
_cell.length_c   1.000
_cell.angle_alpha   90.00
_cell.angle_beta   90.00
_cell.angle_gamma   90.00
#
_symmetry.space_group_name_H-M   'P 1'
#
loop_
_entity.id
_entity.type
_entity.pdbx_description
1 polymer ?
#
loop_
_entity_poly.entity_id
_entity_poly.type
_entity_poly.pdbx_seq_one_letter_code
_entity_poly.pdbx_strand_id
1 'polypeptide(L)' 'MIDCGSFRPLFWLENPHLQTLYPVVFKGRAYAGRKQRLELPDGDFLDLVWGAGEGPLVQVMHGLEGSIRSHYASAIM' A
#
# COMPACT_ATOMS: atom_id res chain seq x y z
N MET A 1 -11.61 25.93 3.86
CA MET A 1 -10.76 25.91 5.06
C MET A 1 -10.67 24.44 5.46
N ILE A 2 -9.53 23.80 5.25
CA ILE A 2 -9.35 22.39 5.64
C ILE A 2 -9.36 22.38 7.17
N ASP A 3 -10.27 21.62 7.77
CA ASP A 3 -10.28 21.38 9.21
C ASP A 3 -8.97 20.66 9.57
N CYS A 4 -8.03 21.41 10.17
CA CYS A 4 -6.80 20.85 10.69
C CYS A 4 -7.12 20.12 11.99
N GLY A 5 -7.80 18.98 11.89
CA GLY A 5 -7.93 18.06 13.01
C GLY A 5 -6.56 17.85 13.63
N SER A 6 -6.45 17.96 14.96
CA SER A 6 -5.18 17.89 15.65
C SER A 6 -4.55 16.51 15.40
N PHE A 7 -3.57 16.43 14.50
CA PHE A 7 -2.78 15.22 14.33
C PHE A 7 -2.11 14.88 15.66
N ARG A 8 -2.40 13.70 16.19
CA ARG A 8 -1.80 13.19 17.42
C ARG A 8 -0.81 12.09 17.04
N PRO A 9 0.50 12.35 17.10
CA PRO A 9 1.48 11.31 16.83
C PRO A 9 1.42 10.22 17.90
N LEU A 10 1.92 9.03 17.58
CA LEU A 10 2.19 8.02 18.60
C LEU A 10 3.21 8.59 19.59
N PHE A 11 3.00 8.32 20.90
CA PHE A 11 3.81 8.92 21.98
C PHE A 11 5.32 8.65 21.89
N TRP A 12 5.73 7.61 21.15
CA TRP A 12 7.15 7.27 20.92
C TRP A 12 7.68 7.75 19.56
N LEU A 13 6.85 8.39 18.74
CA LEU A 13 7.17 8.85 17.39
C LEU A 13 6.77 10.33 17.19
N GLU A 14 6.99 11.15 18.21
CA GLU A 14 6.65 12.59 18.20
C GLU A 14 7.56 13.41 17.26
N ASN A 15 8.79 12.95 17.02
CA ASN A 15 9.73 13.63 16.13
C ASN A 15 9.34 13.43 14.65
N PRO A 16 9.09 14.50 13.88
CA PRO A 16 8.68 14.40 12.48
C PRO A 16 9.69 13.67 11.57
N HIS A 17 10.98 13.81 11.83
CA HIS A 17 12.01 13.11 11.06
C HIS A 17 11.97 11.60 11.32
N LEU A 18 11.67 11.18 12.55
CA LEU A 18 11.52 9.76 12.87
C LEU A 18 10.28 9.17 12.19
N GLN A 19 9.18 9.91 12.06
CA GLN A 19 8.00 9.47 11.30
C GLN A 19 8.34 9.20 9.83
N THR A 20 9.18 10.03 9.22
CA THR A 20 9.64 9.84 7.84
C THR A 20 10.60 8.65 7.70
N LEU A 21 11.51 8.46 8.66
CA LEU A 21 12.51 7.39 8.62
C LEU A 21 11.94 6.02 8.97
N TYR A 22 10.91 5.97 9.82
CA TYR A 22 10.32 4.72 10.31
C TYR A 22 10.01 3.69 9.22
N PRO A 23 9.25 4.01 8.13
CA PRO A 23 8.93 3.02 7.09
C PRO A 23 10.14 2.54 6.30
N VAL A 24 11.25 3.30 6.29
CA VAL A 24 12.50 2.91 5.62
C VAL A 24 13.27 1.90 6.47
N VAL A 25 13.32 2.11 7.78
CA VAL A 25 14.04 1.24 8.74
C VAL A 25 13.24 -0.03 9.03
N PHE A 26 11.93 0.11 9.22
CA PHE A 26 11.01 -0.98 9.55
C PHE A 26 10.15 -1.28 8.33
N LYS A 27 10.68 -2.14 7.46
CA LYS A 27 9.96 -2.58 6.25
C LYS A 27 8.67 -3.33 6.65
N GLY A 28 7.56 -2.93 6.03
CA GLY A 28 6.29 -3.66 6.11
C GLY A 28 6.44 -5.10 5.63
N ARG A 29 5.63 -6.00 6.19
CA ARG A 29 5.57 -7.40 5.74
C ARG A 29 4.90 -7.44 4.37
N ALA A 30 5.42 -8.25 3.45
CA ALA A 30 4.81 -8.43 2.15
C ALA A 30 3.34 -8.86 2.29
N TYR A 31 2.43 -8.12 1.66
CA TYR A 31 1.00 -8.40 1.71
C TYR A 31 0.70 -9.76 1.06
N ALA A 32 0.06 -10.65 1.83
CA ALA A 32 -0.24 -12.02 1.43
C ALA A 32 -1.73 -12.22 1.10
N GLY A 33 -2.28 -11.29 0.32
CA GLY A 33 -3.66 -11.36 -0.15
C GLY A 33 -3.92 -12.50 -1.14
N ARG A 34 -5.21 -12.71 -1.45
CA ARG A 34 -5.62 -13.69 -2.45
C ARG A 34 -5.18 -13.21 -3.83
N LYS A 35 -4.39 -14.00 -4.54
CA LYS A 35 -3.93 -13.70 -5.90
C LYS A 35 -4.94 -14.19 -6.92
N GLN A 36 -5.13 -13.41 -7.98
CA GLN A 36 -5.94 -13.78 -9.14
C GLN A 36 -5.29 -13.23 -10.40
N ARG A 37 -5.13 -14.09 -11.42
CA ARG A 37 -4.81 -13.64 -12.77
C ARG A 37 -6.10 -13.55 -13.58
N LEU A 38 -6.28 -12.45 -14.29
CA LEU A 38 -7.38 -12.23 -15.22
C LEU A 38 -6.79 -12.20 -16.63
N GLU A 39 -7.17 -13.16 -17.47
CA GLU A 39 -6.87 -13.15 -18.90
C GLU A 39 -7.85 -12.20 -19.61
N LEU A 40 -7.33 -11.37 -20.52
CA LEU A 40 -8.10 -10.39 -21.26
C LEU A 40 -8.42 -10.90 -22.69
N PRO A 41 -9.49 -10.42 -23.34
CA PRO A 41 -9.89 -10.88 -24.68
C PRO A 41 -8.87 -10.60 -25.79
N ASP A 42 -7.95 -9.67 -25.58
CA ASP A 42 -6.86 -9.32 -26.49
C ASP A 42 -5.61 -10.21 -26.33
N GLY A 43 -5.62 -11.13 -25.35
CA GLY A 43 -4.51 -12.03 -25.06
C GLY A 43 -3.50 -11.48 -24.04
N ASP A 44 -3.77 -10.31 -23.46
CA ASP A 44 -3.02 -9.79 -22.32
C ASP A 44 -3.56 -10.35 -20.98
N PHE A 45 -2.89 -9.99 -19.88
CA PHE A 45 -3.28 -10.43 -18.54
C PHE A 45 -3.13 -9.32 -17.49
N LEU A 46 -3.94 -9.42 -16.43
CA LEU A 46 -3.83 -8.61 -15.21
C LEU A 46 -3.59 -9.51 -14.01
N ASP A 47 -2.54 -9.23 -13.24
CA ASP A 47 -2.29 -9.84 -11.95
C ASP A 47 -2.86 -8.97 -10.83
N LEU A 48 -3.87 -9.51 -10.13
CA LEU A 48 -4.57 -8.85 -9.03
C LEU A 48 -4.23 -9.53 -7.71
N VAL A 49 -4.14 -8.73 -6.64
CA VAL A 49 -4.03 -9.24 -5.27
C VAL A 49 -5.09 -8.56 -4.42
N TRP A 50 -5.95 -9.37 -3.83
CA TRP A 50 -7.13 -8.90 -3.11
C TRP A 50 -6.87 -8.71 -1.63
N GLY A 51 -7.31 -7.55 -1.15
CA GLY A 51 -7.54 -7.21 0.26
C GLY A 51 -8.56 -8.13 0.94
N ALA A 52 -8.51 -8.27 2.26
CA ALA A 52 -9.61 -8.83 3.04
C ALA A 52 -10.46 -7.70 3.64
N GLY A 53 -11.78 -7.78 3.54
CA GLY A 53 -12.72 -6.83 4.16
C GLY A 53 -13.93 -6.48 3.28
N GLU A 54 -14.93 -5.83 3.88
CA GLU A 54 -16.17 -5.39 3.23
C GLU A 54 -16.27 -3.86 3.10
N GLY A 55 -15.15 -3.16 3.28
CA GLY A 55 -15.08 -1.70 3.17
C GLY A 55 -15.06 -1.20 1.73
N PRO A 56 -14.88 0.12 1.53
CA PRO A 56 -14.71 0.72 0.21
C PRO A 56 -13.58 0.05 -0.57
N LEU A 57 -13.80 -0.22 -1.86
CA LEU A 57 -12.78 -0.79 -2.74
C LEU A 57 -11.77 0.31 -3.13
N VAL A 58 -10.51 0.09 -2.77
CA VAL A 58 -9.38 0.93 -3.17
C VAL A 58 -8.48 0.14 -4.11
N GLN A 59 -8.21 0.71 -5.28
CA GLN A 59 -7.28 0.14 -6.25
C GLN A 59 -5.93 0.84 -6.15
N VAL A 60 -4.87 0.05 -6.00
CA VAL A 60 -3.49 0.53 -6.03
C VAL A 60 -2.83 -0.04 -7.28
N MET A 61 -2.36 0.83 -8.16
CA MET A 61 -1.64 0.43 -9.37
C MET A 61 -0.16 0.66 -9.17
N HIS A 62 0.64 -0.31 -9.59
CA HIS A 62 2.07 -0.13 -9.64
C HIS A 62 2.46 0.60 -10.94
N GLY A 63 3.54 1.39 -10.92
CA GLY A 63 4.16 1.94 -12.12
C GLY A 63 4.76 0.86 -13.03
N LEU A 64 5.35 1.30 -14.14
CA LEU A 64 5.99 0.43 -15.13
C LEU A 64 7.01 -0.52 -14.48
N GLU A 65 7.00 -1.80 -14.88
CA GLU A 65 7.86 -2.87 -14.34
C GLU A 65 7.72 -3.17 -12.83
N GLY A 66 6.66 -2.64 -12.20
CA GLY A 66 6.36 -2.90 -10.80
C GLY A 66 5.70 -4.26 -10.55
N SER A 67 5.55 -4.61 -9.27
CA SER A 67 4.69 -5.70 -8.81
C SER A 67 4.28 -5.45 -7.36
N ILE A 68 3.50 -6.36 -6.78
CA ILE A 68 3.21 -6.36 -5.33
C ILE A 68 4.48 -6.39 -4.46
N ARG A 69 5.62 -6.84 -5.00
CA ARG A 69 6.89 -6.89 -4.26
C ARG A 69 7.68 -5.58 -4.32
N SER A 70 7.22 -4.59 -5.08
CA SER A 70 7.88 -3.28 -5.15
C SER A 70 7.82 -2.57 -3.79
N HIS A 71 8.92 -1.90 -3.41
CA HIS A 71 9.07 -1.30 -2.07
C HIS A 71 7.94 -0.34 -1.69
N TYR A 72 7.42 0.46 -2.63
CA TYR A 72 6.30 1.36 -2.35
C TYR A 72 4.95 0.62 -2.29
N ALA A 73 4.75 -0.42 -3.10
CA ALA A 73 3.49 -1.17 -3.11
C ALA A 73 3.25 -1.84 -1.75
N SER A 74 4.32 -2.36 -1.14
CA SER A 74 4.28 -2.92 0.22
C SER A 74 4.18 -1.87 1.34
N ALA A 75 4.35 -0.59 1.04
CA ALA A 75 4.18 0.49 2.01
C ALA A 75 2.76 1.08 1.97
N ILE A 76 2.06 0.94 0.83
CA ILE A 76 0.68 1.39 0.64
C ILE A 76 -0.34 0.32 1.06
N MET A 77 -0.02 -0.97 0.86
CA MET A 77 -0.84 -2.12 1.26
C MET A 77 -0.42 -2.69 2.61
#